data_AF-A0A7X0WGY6-F1
#
_entry.id   AF-A0A7X0WGY6-F1
#
_cell.length_a   1.000
_cell.length_b   1.000
_cell.length_c   1.000
_cell.angle_alpha   90.00
_cell.angle_beta   90.00
_cell.angle_gamma   90.00
#
_symmetry.space_group_name_H-M   'P 1'
#
loop_
_entity.id
_entity.type
_entity.pdbx_description
1 polymer ?
#
loop_
_entity_poly.entity_id
_entity_poly.type
_entity_poly.pdbx_seq_one_letter_code
_entity_poly.pdbx_strand_id
1 'polypeptide(L)'
;NYDSDVEILNPDLHIATLSDNAKFHVRLNATRGRGYTPADQNKRENMPIGVLPVDSIFSPVIRVNYQVENTRVGQSTNYDKLTFDVLTDGSISPEEAVSLGAKILSEHLSIFVNLTDEAQKAEIMIEKEESHKEKVLEMTIEELDLSVRSYNCLKRAGINTVQELADKSE
;
A
#
# COMPACT_ATOMS: atom_id res chain seq x y z
N ASN A 1 -2.46 -29.62 -16.85
CA ASN A 1 -3.50 -28.67 -17.30
C ASN A 1 -4.25 -28.17 -16.09
N TYR A 2 -3.85 -27.00 -15.60
CA TYR A 2 -4.67 -26.20 -14.69
C TYR A 2 -5.50 -25.22 -15.53
N ASP A 3 -6.51 -24.61 -14.91
CA ASP A 3 -7.38 -23.61 -15.54
C ASP A 3 -6.57 -22.35 -15.94
N SER A 4 -6.92 -21.66 -17.02
CA SER A 4 -6.19 -20.47 -17.48
C SER A 4 -6.21 -19.33 -16.46
N ASP A 5 -7.17 -19.35 -15.55
CA ASP A 5 -7.35 -18.34 -14.50
C ASP A 5 -6.50 -18.61 -13.22
N VAL A 6 -5.66 -19.65 -13.24
CA VAL A 6 -4.81 -20.03 -12.11
C VAL A 6 -3.34 -19.87 -12.51
N GLU A 7 -2.58 -19.18 -11.66
CA GLU A 7 -1.14 -19.05 -11.80
C GLU A 7 -0.44 -19.73 -10.61
N ILE A 8 0.62 -20.50 -10.90
CA ILE A 8 1.45 -21.15 -9.89
C ILE A 8 2.72 -20.32 -9.72
N LEU A 9 2.87 -19.69 -8.56
CA LEU A 9 3.97 -18.76 -8.29
C LEU A 9 5.28 -19.45 -7.89
N ASN A 10 5.22 -20.73 -7.50
CA ASN A 10 6.35 -21.54 -7.03
C ASN A 10 6.43 -22.89 -7.76
N PRO A 11 6.72 -22.88 -9.08
CA PRO A 11 6.67 -24.09 -9.92
C PRO A 11 7.67 -25.19 -9.50
N ASP A 12 8.76 -24.82 -8.81
CA ASP A 12 9.82 -25.73 -8.37
C ASP A 12 9.55 -26.40 -7.01
N LEU A 13 8.36 -26.20 -6.43
CA LEU A 13 8.01 -26.79 -5.15
C LEU A 13 8.00 -28.32 -5.23
N HIS A 14 8.86 -28.96 -4.43
CA HIS A 14 8.88 -30.42 -4.33
C HIS A 14 7.64 -30.95 -3.60
N ILE A 15 6.86 -31.79 -4.27
CA ILE A 15 5.63 -32.38 -3.72
C ILE A 15 5.85 -33.82 -3.24
N ALA A 16 6.47 -34.66 -4.08
CA ALA A 16 6.70 -36.08 -3.78
C ALA A 16 7.86 -36.65 -4.59
N THR A 17 8.44 -37.74 -4.08
CA THR A 17 9.42 -38.58 -4.80
C THR A 17 8.76 -39.91 -5.15
N LEU A 18 8.91 -40.37 -6.40
CA LEU A 18 8.33 -41.61 -6.90
C LEU A 18 9.42 -42.66 -7.08
N SER A 19 9.11 -43.92 -6.72
CA SER A 19 9.95 -45.08 -7.06
C SER A 19 9.74 -45.50 -8.51
N ASP A 20 10.62 -46.38 -9.00
CA ASP A 20 10.51 -46.96 -10.34
C ASP A 20 9.12 -47.60 -10.56
N ASN A 21 8.52 -47.34 -11.72
CA ASN A 21 7.19 -47.76 -12.15
C ASN A 21 5.98 -47.20 -11.34
N ALA A 22 6.17 -46.27 -10.41
CA ALA A 22 5.06 -45.62 -9.72
C ALA A 22 4.36 -44.59 -10.63
N LYS A 23 3.02 -44.47 -10.49
CA LYS A 23 2.21 -43.43 -11.14
C LYS A 23 1.53 -42.58 -10.07
N PHE A 24 1.63 -41.27 -10.20
CA PHE A 24 1.02 -40.32 -9.27
C PHE A 24 0.02 -39.43 -10.02
N HIS A 25 -1.20 -39.39 -9.52
CA HIS A 25 -2.27 -38.58 -10.07
C HIS A 25 -3.03 -37.91 -8.93
N VAL A 26 -3.09 -36.58 -8.96
CA VAL A 26 -3.77 -35.78 -7.94
C VAL A 26 -4.73 -34.81 -8.62
N ARG A 27 -5.87 -34.58 -7.98
CA ARG A 27 -6.78 -33.48 -8.30
C ARG A 27 -6.87 -32.59 -7.08
N LEU A 28 -6.55 -31.31 -7.25
CA LEU A 28 -6.61 -30.30 -6.21
C LEU A 28 -7.79 -29.36 -6.50
N ASN A 29 -8.42 -28.86 -5.44
CA ASN A 29 -9.42 -27.80 -5.53
C ASN A 29 -8.86 -26.56 -4.84
N ALA A 30 -8.87 -25.43 -5.55
CA ALA A 30 -8.49 -24.13 -5.00
C ALA A 30 -9.73 -23.23 -4.91
N THR A 31 -9.78 -22.38 -3.89
CA THR A 31 -10.83 -21.37 -3.69
C THR A 31 -10.21 -20.05 -3.30
N ARG A 32 -10.90 -18.95 -3.58
CA ARG A 32 -10.55 -17.64 -3.02
C ARG A 32 -11.20 -17.51 -1.65
N GLY A 33 -10.44 -17.07 -0.67
CA GLY A 33 -10.89 -16.92 0.70
C GLY A 33 -10.13 -15.81 1.42
N ARG A 34 -10.34 -15.70 2.73
CA ARG A 34 -9.62 -14.76 3.60
C ARG A 34 -9.24 -15.46 4.89
N GLY A 35 -8.06 -15.13 5.42
CA GLY A 35 -7.56 -15.67 6.67
C GLY A 35 -7.26 -17.16 6.60
N TYR A 36 -7.78 -17.91 7.58
CA TYR A 36 -7.53 -19.33 7.76
C TYR A 36 -8.84 -20.09 7.90
N THR A 37 -8.96 -21.22 7.21
CA THR A 37 -10.09 -22.14 7.35
C THR A 37 -9.57 -23.53 7.69
N PRO A 38 -9.91 -24.09 8.86
CA PRO A 38 -9.47 -25.43 9.22
C PRO A 38 -10.14 -26.49 8.33
N ALA A 39 -9.48 -27.62 8.15
CA ALA A 39 -9.90 -28.72 7.29
C ALA A 39 -11.33 -29.21 7.60
N ASP A 40 -11.73 -29.20 8.87
CA ASP A 40 -13.07 -29.60 9.29
C ASP A 40 -14.18 -28.71 8.69
N GLN A 41 -13.92 -27.42 8.51
CA GLN A 41 -14.86 -26.49 7.87
C GLN A 41 -14.90 -26.66 6.34
N ASN A 42 -13.90 -27.31 5.76
CA ASN A 42 -13.87 -27.66 4.34
C ASN A 42 -14.67 -28.93 4.02
N LYS A 43 -15.10 -29.70 5.03
CA LYS A 43 -15.95 -30.89 4.87
C LYS A 43 -17.34 -30.48 4.38
N ARG A 44 -17.92 -31.31 3.49
CA ARG A 44 -19.30 -31.18 3.01
C ARG A 44 -20.01 -32.50 3.20
N GLU A 45 -21.30 -32.48 3.51
CA GLU A 45 -22.10 -33.70 3.72
C GLU A 45 -22.03 -34.65 2.52
N ASN A 46 -21.98 -34.10 1.31
CA ASN A 46 -21.95 -34.86 0.06
C ASN A 46 -20.52 -35.02 -0.52
N MET A 47 -19.48 -34.96 0.30
CA MET A 47 -18.10 -35.11 -0.16
C MET A 47 -17.82 -36.57 -0.59
N PRO A 48 -17.32 -36.82 -1.81
CA PRO A 48 -17.01 -38.18 -2.25
C PRO A 48 -15.95 -38.87 -1.39
N ILE A 49 -16.04 -40.20 -1.30
CA ILE A 49 -15.01 -41.03 -0.65
C ILE A 49 -13.68 -40.83 -1.40
N GLY A 50 -12.61 -40.65 -0.64
CA GLY A 50 -11.26 -40.43 -1.17
C GLY A 50 -10.87 -38.95 -1.36
N VAL A 51 -11.76 -38.00 -1.08
CA VAL A 51 -11.41 -36.58 -0.99
C VAL A 51 -10.86 -36.29 0.41
N LEU A 52 -9.68 -35.67 0.46
CA LEU A 52 -9.04 -35.27 1.71
C LEU A 52 -9.17 -33.76 1.87
N PRO A 53 -9.98 -33.26 2.82
CA PRO A 53 -9.98 -31.85 3.16
C PRO A 53 -8.66 -31.51 3.87
N VAL A 54 -8.09 -30.37 3.50
CA VAL A 54 -6.88 -29.81 4.12
C VAL A 54 -7.21 -28.43 4.66
N ASP A 55 -6.37 -27.90 5.53
CA ASP A 55 -6.49 -26.51 5.98
C ASP A 55 -6.24 -25.56 4.80
N SER A 56 -7.02 -24.48 4.74
CA SER A 56 -6.87 -23.43 3.73
C SER A 56 -6.23 -22.19 4.35
N ILE A 57 -5.04 -21.86 3.90
CA ILE A 57 -4.33 -20.63 4.26
C ILE A 57 -4.46 -19.66 3.08
N PHE A 58 -5.20 -18.57 3.28
CA PHE A 58 -5.45 -17.55 2.26
C PHE A 58 -4.62 -16.28 2.47
N SER A 59 -3.72 -16.27 3.47
CA SER A 59 -2.89 -15.10 3.77
C SER A 59 -1.69 -15.05 2.83
N PRO A 60 -1.57 -14.01 1.98
CA PRO A 60 -0.42 -13.85 1.10
C PRO A 60 0.78 -13.21 1.81
N VAL A 61 0.57 -12.68 3.03
CA VAL A 61 1.60 -12.07 3.87
C VAL A 61 2.16 -13.13 4.82
N ILE A 62 3.49 -13.31 4.78
CA ILE A 62 4.23 -14.30 5.57
C ILE A 62 4.72 -13.68 6.87
N ARG A 63 5.26 -12.45 6.81
CA ARG A 63 5.86 -11.77 7.96
C ARG A 63 5.72 -10.27 7.82
N VAL A 64 5.43 -9.61 8.95
CA VAL A 64 5.47 -8.16 9.07
C VAL A 64 6.28 -7.81 10.30
N ASN A 65 7.18 -6.86 10.17
CA ASN A 65 7.88 -6.20 11.26
C ASN A 65 7.79 -4.69 11.08
N TYR A 66 7.94 -3.94 12.17
CA TYR A 66 7.94 -2.49 12.12
C TYR A 66 8.95 -1.91 13.11
N GLN A 67 9.46 -0.74 12.77
CA GLN A 67 10.33 0.04 13.65
C GLN A 67 9.89 1.50 13.62
N VAL A 68 9.84 2.11 14.80
CA VAL A 68 9.58 3.53 14.98
C VAL A 68 10.86 4.18 15.50
N GLU A 69 11.28 5.26 14.86
CA GLU A 69 12.45 6.04 15.26
C GLU A 69 12.15 7.54 15.14
N ASN A 70 12.73 8.34 16.03
CA ASN A 70 12.63 9.80 15.91
C ASN A 70 13.31 10.23 14.61
N THR A 71 12.65 11.10 13.85
CA THR A 71 13.19 11.66 12.62
C THR A 71 13.11 13.18 12.62
N ARG A 72 14.07 13.80 11.94
CA ARG A 72 14.03 15.23 11.66
C ARG A 72 13.44 15.42 10.27
N VAL A 73 12.39 16.23 10.17
CA VAL A 73 11.83 16.68 8.89
C VAL A 73 12.02 18.19 8.77
N GLY A 74 12.83 18.60 7.80
CA GLY A 74 13.26 20.00 7.66
C GLY A 74 13.97 20.50 8.92
N GLN A 75 13.40 21.51 9.58
CA GLN A 75 13.91 22.07 10.84
C GLN A 75 13.29 21.44 12.09
N SER A 76 12.22 20.65 11.95
CA SER A 76 11.51 20.07 13.08
C SER A 76 12.05 18.69 13.46
N THR A 77 12.21 18.44 14.76
CA THR A 77 12.74 17.17 15.31
C THR A 77 11.69 16.32 16.04
N ASN A 78 10.41 16.70 15.98
CA ASN A 78 9.34 16.05 16.74
C ASN A 78 8.54 15.02 15.93
N TYR A 79 9.06 14.58 14.79
CA TYR A 79 8.40 13.59 13.94
C TYR A 79 8.90 12.18 14.27
N ASP A 80 8.01 11.21 14.08
CA ASP A 80 8.34 9.79 14.13
C ASP A 80 8.38 9.22 12.71
N LYS A 81 9.43 8.49 12.38
CA LYS A 81 9.52 7.69 11.16
C LYS A 81 9.12 6.26 11.47
N LEU A 82 8.10 5.79 10.77
CA LEU A 82 7.65 4.40 10.79
C LEU A 82 8.20 3.66 9.57
N THR A 83 8.94 2.58 9.81
CA THR A 83 9.45 1.70 8.75
C THR A 83 8.80 0.33 8.89
N PHE A 84 8.22 -0.19 7.80
CA PHE A 84 7.68 -1.54 7.73
C PHE A 84 8.63 -2.46 6.94
N ASP A 85 8.85 -3.67 7.46
CA ASP A 85 9.47 -4.79 6.74
C ASP A 85 8.40 -5.85 6.51
N VAL A 86 7.93 -5.98 5.26
CA VAL A 86 6.81 -6.83 4.88
C VAL A 86 7.29 -7.86 3.87
N LEU A 87 7.10 -9.13 4.20
CA LEU A 87 7.41 -10.27 3.36
C LEU A 87 6.11 -10.95 2.91
N THR A 88 5.93 -11.06 1.59
CA THR A 88 4.80 -11.76 0.97
C THR A 88 5.26 -13.03 0.25
N ASP A 89 4.32 -13.90 -0.11
CA ASP A 89 4.55 -15.12 -0.91
C ASP A 89 4.62 -14.86 -2.43
N GLY A 90 4.56 -13.60 -2.84
CA GLY A 90 4.58 -13.17 -4.25
C GLY A 90 3.20 -13.04 -4.91
N SER A 91 2.11 -13.45 -4.25
CA SER A 91 0.74 -13.30 -4.81
C SER A 91 0.21 -11.87 -4.76
N ILE A 92 0.83 -11.01 -3.93
CA ILE A 92 0.60 -9.57 -3.85
C ILE A 92 1.93 -8.88 -3.52
N SER A 93 2.13 -7.67 -4.04
CA SER A 93 3.29 -6.87 -3.64
C SER A 93 3.15 -6.40 -2.17
N PRO A 94 4.27 -6.19 -1.46
CA PRO A 94 4.24 -5.61 -0.12
C PRO A 94 3.50 -4.26 -0.05
N GLU A 95 3.68 -3.40 -1.04
CA GLU A 95 3.05 -2.08 -1.13
C GLU A 95 1.52 -2.18 -1.27
N GLU A 96 1.04 -3.06 -2.15
CA GLU A 96 -0.39 -3.33 -2.31
C GLU A 96 -0.99 -3.96 -1.05
N ALA A 97 -0.27 -4.87 -0.39
CA ALA A 97 -0.73 -5.48 0.87
C ALA A 97 -0.92 -4.43 1.97
N VAL A 98 0.04 -3.51 2.13
CA VAL A 98 -0.06 -2.41 3.09
C VAL A 98 -1.20 -1.46 2.72
N SER A 99 -1.34 -1.11 1.43
CA SER A 99 -2.43 -0.26 0.94
C SER A 99 -3.81 -0.85 1.20
N LEU A 100 -3.98 -2.15 0.91
CA LEU A 100 -5.22 -2.87 1.18
C LEU A 100 -5.52 -2.94 2.69
N GLY A 101 -4.50 -3.19 3.51
CA GLY A 101 -4.62 -3.17 4.97
C GLY A 101 -5.06 -1.80 5.50
N ALA A 102 -4.46 -0.72 4.99
CA ALA A 102 -4.84 0.65 5.34
C ALA A 102 -6.28 0.95 4.95
N LYS A 103 -6.72 0.53 3.74
CA LYS A 103 -8.12 0.65 3.32
C LYS A 103 -9.07 -0.07 4.27
N ILE A 104 -8.77 -1.30 4.65
CA ILE A 104 -9.59 -2.08 5.59
C ILE A 104 -9.69 -1.34 6.95
N LEU A 105 -8.58 -0.80 7.44
CA LEU A 105 -8.56 -0.03 8.68
C LEU A 105 -9.41 1.24 8.57
N SER A 106 -9.27 2.00 7.49
CA SER A 106 -10.07 3.21 7.24
C SER A 106 -11.57 2.90 7.16
N GLU A 107 -11.96 1.81 6.48
CA GLU A 107 -13.36 1.36 6.43
C GLU A 107 -13.90 1.05 7.84
N HIS A 108 -13.12 0.38 8.69
CA HIS A 108 -13.53 0.13 10.08
C HIS A 108 -13.64 1.41 10.91
N LEU A 109 -12.70 2.35 10.74
CA LEU A 109 -12.74 3.64 11.44
C LEU A 109 -13.91 4.53 10.99
N SER A 110 -14.34 4.41 9.73
CA SER A 110 -15.47 5.19 9.19
C SER A 110 -16.76 4.99 9.97
N ILE A 111 -16.97 3.80 10.55
CA ILE A 111 -18.13 3.49 11.38
C ILE A 111 -18.18 4.42 12.60
N PHE A 112 -17.02 4.73 13.19
CA PHE A 112 -16.91 5.63 14.34
C PHE A 112 -17.07 7.10 13.96
N VAL A 113 -16.55 7.50 12.79
CA VAL A 113 -16.73 8.87 12.28
C VAL A 113 -18.21 9.16 12.04
N ASN A 114 -18.97 8.15 11.61
CA ASN A 114 -20.39 8.27 11.32
C ASN A 114 -21.31 8.18 12.55
N LEU A 115 -20.76 8.14 13.77
CA LEU A 115 -21.57 8.14 14.99
C LEU A 115 -22.27 9.47 15.24
N THR A 116 -21.69 10.60 14.79
CA THR A 116 -22.31 11.92 14.92
C THR A 116 -22.12 12.77 13.65
N ASP A 117 -23.13 13.56 13.31
CA ASP A 117 -23.08 14.50 12.18
C ASP A 117 -22.03 15.61 12.39
N GLU A 118 -21.65 15.87 13.64
CA GLU A 118 -20.62 16.86 14.00
C GLU A 118 -19.22 16.34 13.63
N ALA A 119 -18.94 15.06 13.87
CA ALA A 119 -17.66 14.45 13.50
C ALA A 119 -17.45 14.40 11.98
N GLN A 120 -18.53 14.21 11.20
CA GLN A 120 -18.48 14.23 9.74
C GLN A 120 -18.20 15.63 9.15
N LYS A 121 -18.65 16.68 9.83
CA LYS A 121 -18.50 18.08 9.39
C LYS A 121 -17.25 18.76 9.96
N ALA A 122 -16.54 18.09 10.87
CA ALA A 122 -15.30 18.60 11.42
C ALA A 122 -14.21 18.61 10.33
N GLU A 123 -13.79 19.80 9.94
CA GLU A 123 -12.59 19.96 9.12
C GLU A 123 -11.37 19.62 9.97
N ILE A 124 -10.71 18.53 9.64
CA ILE A 124 -9.41 18.21 10.22
C ILE A 124 -8.39 19.07 9.48
N MET A 125 -7.70 19.96 10.20
CA MET A 125 -6.50 20.60 9.67
C MET A 125 -5.44 19.51 9.49
N ILE A 126 -5.40 18.93 8.29
CA ILE A 126 -4.25 18.14 7.87
C ILE A 126 -3.18 19.19 7.53
N GLU A 127 -2.21 19.36 8.41
CA GLU A 127 -0.93 19.98 8.03
C GLU A 127 -0.32 19.07 6.96
N LYS A 128 -0.65 19.32 5.69
CA LYS A 128 0.11 18.76 4.58
C LYS A 128 1.51 19.35 4.71
N GLU A 129 2.52 18.49 4.71
CA GLU A 129 3.86 18.94 4.41
C GLU A 129 3.82 19.55 3.00
N GLU A 130 3.92 20.87 2.91
CA GLU A 130 4.31 21.53 1.68
C GLU A 130 5.63 20.88 1.25
N SER A 131 5.59 20.17 0.14
CA SER A 131 6.77 19.65 -0.51
C SER A 131 7.77 20.79 -0.69
N HIS A 132 9.08 20.51 -0.64
CA HIS A 132 10.09 21.54 -0.93
C HIS A 132 9.83 22.26 -2.26
N LYS A 133 9.16 21.59 -3.20
CA LYS A 133 8.73 22.16 -4.47
C LYS A 133 7.62 23.20 -4.28
N GLU A 134 6.61 22.95 -3.46
CA GLU A 134 5.55 23.92 -3.13
C GLU A 134 6.14 25.15 -2.43
N LYS A 135 7.05 24.96 -1.46
CA LYS A 135 7.74 26.10 -0.80
C LYS A 135 8.54 26.97 -1.77
N VAL A 136 9.23 26.35 -2.73
CA VAL A 136 10.00 27.09 -3.74
C VAL A 136 9.07 27.83 -4.71
N LEU A 137 7.92 27.27 -5.04
CA LEU A 137 6.92 27.90 -5.92
C LEU A 137 6.25 29.10 -5.23
N GLU A 138 5.98 29.02 -3.94
CA GLU A 138 5.36 30.10 -3.17
C GLU A 138 6.32 31.24 -2.79
N MET A 139 7.64 31.01 -2.88
CA MET A 139 8.66 32.00 -2.60
C MET A 139 8.48 33.27 -3.46
N THR A 140 8.63 34.44 -2.85
CA THR A 140 8.53 35.71 -3.57
C THR A 140 9.78 35.95 -4.40
N ILE A 141 9.66 36.69 -5.51
CA ILE A 141 10.84 37.10 -6.31
C ILE A 141 11.77 38.08 -5.56
N GLU A 142 11.35 38.59 -4.40
CA GLU A 142 12.15 39.43 -3.48
C GLU A 142 13.14 38.60 -2.66
N GLU A 143 12.79 37.34 -2.38
CA GLU A 143 13.64 36.38 -1.67
C GLU A 143 14.65 35.71 -2.62
N LEU A 144 14.43 35.83 -3.94
CA LEU A 144 15.45 35.49 -4.92
C LEU A 144 16.53 36.57 -4.95
N ASP A 145 17.80 36.17 -4.85
CA ASP A 145 18.96 37.07 -4.91
C ASP A 145 19.23 37.57 -6.36
N LEU A 146 18.23 38.28 -6.92
CA LEU A 146 18.22 38.78 -8.29
C LEU A 146 18.90 40.13 -8.40
N SER A 147 19.45 40.42 -9.58
CA SER A 147 19.93 41.77 -9.88
C SER A 147 18.78 42.79 -9.83
N VAL A 148 19.08 44.03 -9.41
CA VAL A 148 18.12 45.14 -9.34
C VAL A 148 17.35 45.33 -10.66
N ARG A 149 17.99 45.07 -11.81
CA ARG A 149 17.34 45.14 -13.12
C ARG A 149 16.34 44.01 -13.32
N SER A 150 16.74 42.76 -13.05
CA SER A 150 15.89 41.58 -13.18
C SER A 150 14.65 41.66 -12.28
N TYR A 151 14.85 42.06 -11.02
CA TYR A 151 13.76 42.25 -10.06
C TYR A 151 12.72 43.27 -10.55
N ASN A 152 13.17 44.45 -10.98
CA ASN A 152 12.26 45.50 -11.45
C ASN A 152 11.55 45.12 -12.76
N CYS A 153 12.18 44.35 -13.63
CA CYS A 153 11.54 43.82 -14.83
C CYS A 153 10.42 42.83 -14.50
N LEU A 154 10.67 41.88 -13.59
CA LEU A 154 9.67 40.88 -13.17
C LEU A 154 8.49 41.53 -12.46
N LYS A 155 8.76 42.46 -11.54
CA LYS A 155 7.71 43.20 -10.81
C LYS A 155 6.85 44.06 -11.74
N ARG A 156 7.44 44.68 -12.78
CA ARG A 156 6.68 45.40 -13.82
C ARG A 156 5.86 44.48 -14.72
N ALA A 157 6.32 43.25 -14.91
CA ALA A 157 5.61 42.22 -15.68
C ALA A 157 4.49 41.54 -14.88
N GLY A 158 4.23 42.01 -13.64
CA GLY A 158 3.19 41.48 -12.76
C GLY A 158 3.53 40.15 -12.10
N ILE A 159 4.81 39.74 -12.13
CA ILE A 159 5.29 38.47 -11.55
C ILE A 159 5.84 38.77 -10.16
N ASN A 160 5.26 38.14 -9.13
CA ASN A 160 5.58 38.36 -7.72
C ASN A 160 6.12 37.08 -7.04
N THR A 161 5.84 35.90 -7.57
CA THR A 161 6.29 34.61 -7.01
C THR A 161 7.02 33.75 -8.05
N VAL A 162 7.76 32.75 -7.57
CA VAL A 162 8.45 31.77 -8.44
C VAL A 162 7.46 30.93 -9.23
N GLN A 163 6.30 30.61 -8.65
CA GLN A 163 5.21 29.92 -9.34
C GLN A 163 4.75 30.70 -10.57
N GLU A 164 4.47 31.99 -10.41
CA GLU A 164 4.06 32.86 -11.52
C GLU A 164 5.14 32.97 -12.60
N LEU A 165 6.43 32.89 -12.23
CA LEU A 165 7.54 32.83 -13.17
C LEU A 165 7.58 31.50 -13.93
N ALA A 166 7.37 30.37 -13.23
CA ALA A 166 7.42 29.03 -13.80
C ALA A 166 6.24 28.74 -14.75
N ASP A 167 5.06 29.29 -14.44
CA ASP A 167 3.84 29.12 -15.25
C ASP A 167 3.82 30.01 -16.50
N LYS A 168 4.72 30.99 -16.57
CA LYS A 168 4.85 31.90 -17.72
C LYS A 168 5.68 31.27 -18.82
N SER A 169 5.03 30.53 -19.71
CA SER A 169 5.59 30.19 -21.03
C SER A 169 5.65 31.44 -21.92
N GLU A 170 6.64 31.49 -22.81
CA GLU A 170 6.85 32.59 -23.79
C GLU A 170 5.57 33.08 -24.49
#